data_AF-A0A6I9PQ93-F1
#
_entry.id   AF-A0A6I9PQ93-F1
#
_cell.length_a   1.000
_cell.length_b   1.000
_cell.length_c   1.000
_cell.angle_alpha   90.00
_cell.angle_beta   90.00
_cell.angle_gamma   90.00
#
_symmetry.space_group_name_H-M   'P 1'
#
loop_
_entity.id
_entity.type
_entity.pdbx_description
1 polymer ?
#
loop_
_entity_poly.entity_id
_entity_poly.type
_entity_poly.pdbx_seq_one_letter_code
_entity_poly.pdbx_strand_id
1 'polypeptide(L)'
;MGYMMVERHSATLLHLKRSPGLRSWSLLVGIASVGLAAAYYSSDSMLWKLFYVTGCLFVAMQNMEEWEEAVFDKTKNLIELKTFSLYALVLTLWRKGHEKIVLDLTQLCDVCVQEEKVRYLGKGYLLILRLAAGFSYPLTQSAMLGGRSDVEALAALLKRFLGLEELQQRREKEEKAQYAGEEEEEDSVDNSSDSEEEAEKL
;
A
#
# COMPACT_ATOMS: atom_id res chain seq x y z
N MET A 1 -1.23 -13.78 12.97
CA MET A 1 -0.44 -12.60 12.59
C MET A 1 -1.06 -12.10 11.29
N GLY A 2 -1.92 -11.09 11.36
CA GLY A 2 -2.65 -10.57 10.20
C GLY A 2 -1.96 -9.33 9.62
N TYR A 3 -1.98 -9.19 8.29
CA TYR A 3 -1.35 -8.12 7.51
C TYR A 3 -1.85 -6.73 7.92
N MET A 4 -3.17 -6.52 7.83
CA MET A 4 -3.86 -5.40 8.46
C MET A 4 -5.17 -5.94 9.02
N MET A 5 -5.57 -5.47 10.20
CA MET A 5 -6.87 -5.79 10.77
C MET A 5 -7.89 -4.69 10.44
N VAL A 6 -9.10 -5.09 10.09
CA VAL A 6 -10.21 -4.18 9.86
C VAL A 6 -10.70 -3.70 11.21
N GLU A 7 -10.40 -2.45 11.55
CA GLU A 7 -10.83 -1.85 12.83
C GLU A 7 -12.25 -1.28 12.71
N ARG A 8 -12.58 -0.66 11.57
CA ARG A 8 -13.94 -0.18 11.28
C ARG A 8 -14.29 -0.45 9.83
N HIS A 9 -15.45 -1.06 9.64
CA HIS A 9 -16.06 -1.26 8.33
C HIS A 9 -17.46 -0.65 8.34
N SER A 10 -17.64 0.39 7.55
CA SER A 10 -18.93 0.99 7.23
C SER A 10 -19.04 1.13 5.71
N ALA A 11 -20.23 1.39 5.17
CA ALA A 11 -20.46 1.52 3.73
C ALA A 11 -19.58 2.63 3.08
N THR A 12 -19.18 3.62 3.86
CA THR A 12 -18.44 4.81 3.42
C THR A 12 -17.03 4.93 3.98
N LEU A 13 -16.66 4.15 5.01
CA LEU A 13 -15.36 4.24 5.66
C LEU A 13 -14.81 2.85 5.97
N LEU A 14 -13.58 2.60 5.51
CA LEU A 14 -12.82 1.39 5.83
C LEU A 14 -11.52 1.80 6.53
N HIS A 15 -11.38 1.40 7.78
CA HIS A 15 -10.18 1.65 8.58
C HIS A 15 -9.44 0.34 8.83
N LEU A 16 -8.20 0.28 8.34
CA LEU A 16 -7.29 -0.83 8.47
C LEU A 16 -6.14 -0.41 9.39
N LYS A 17 -5.80 -1.26 10.36
CA LYS A 17 -4.72 -0.99 11.31
C LYS A 17 -3.81 -2.19 11.45
N ARG A 18 -2.51 -1.92 11.54
CA ARG A 18 -1.46 -2.89 11.82
C ARG A 18 -0.71 -2.46 13.07
N SER A 19 -0.75 -3.33 14.08
CA SER A 19 0.06 -3.21 15.29
C SER A 19 1.29 -4.12 15.20
N PRO A 20 2.42 -3.74 15.83
CA PRO A 20 3.60 -4.59 15.89
C PRO A 20 3.27 -5.96 16.46
N GLY A 21 3.83 -6.99 15.82
CA GLY A 21 3.56 -8.37 16.18
C GLY A 21 4.15 -8.77 17.54
N LEU A 22 3.68 -9.90 18.08
CA LEU A 22 4.19 -10.47 19.33
C LEU A 22 5.72 -10.69 19.30
N ARG A 23 6.28 -10.99 18.13
CA ARG A 23 7.73 -11.12 17.93
C ARG A 23 8.47 -9.81 18.19
N SER A 24 7.98 -8.71 17.64
CA SER A 24 8.57 -7.39 17.85
C SER A 24 8.49 -6.96 19.32
N TRP A 25 7.35 -7.18 19.97
CA TRP A 25 7.22 -6.97 21.42
C TRP A 25 8.16 -7.83 22.25
N SER A 26 8.34 -9.10 21.87
CA SER A 26 9.26 -10.02 22.56
C SER A 26 10.72 -9.60 22.41
N LEU A 27 11.12 -9.10 21.23
CA LEU A 27 12.46 -8.56 20.99
C LEU A 27 12.72 -7.31 21.83
N LEU A 28 11.73 -6.41 21.91
CA LEU A 28 11.83 -5.21 22.72
C LEU A 28 12.10 -5.56 24.18
N VAL A 29 11.25 -6.42 24.76
CA VAL A 29 11.40 -6.85 26.16
C VAL A 29 12.69 -7.64 26.36
N GLY A 30 13.04 -8.52 25.42
CA GLY A 30 14.26 -9.33 25.50
C GLY A 30 15.52 -8.47 25.55
N ILE A 31 15.70 -7.56 24.59
CA ILE A 31 16.88 -6.69 24.53
C ILE A 31 16.90 -5.72 25.71
N ALA A 32 15.75 -5.14 26.08
CA ALA A 32 15.67 -4.25 27.25
C ALA A 32 16.04 -4.98 28.55
N SER A 33 15.62 -6.24 28.71
CA SER A 33 15.94 -7.05 29.88
C SER A 33 17.44 -7.31 30.03
N VAL A 34 18.15 -7.52 28.92
CA VAL A 34 19.61 -7.68 28.91
C VAL A 34 20.30 -6.37 29.35
N GLY A 35 19.81 -5.22 28.89
CA GLY A 35 20.32 -3.91 29.33
C GLY A 35 20.12 -3.67 30.84
N LEU A 36 18.97 -4.04 31.38
CA LEU A 36 18.71 -3.97 32.82
C LEU A 36 19.60 -4.94 33.60
N ALA A 37 19.75 -6.18 33.14
CA ALA A 37 20.61 -7.16 33.79
C ALA A 37 22.08 -6.68 33.80
N ALA A 38 22.57 -6.15 32.68
CA ALA A 38 23.90 -5.56 32.59
C ALA A 38 24.08 -4.41 33.58
N ALA A 39 23.10 -3.51 33.71
CA ALA A 39 23.15 -2.42 34.67
C ALA A 39 23.03 -2.86 36.14
N TYR A 40 22.28 -3.94 36.42
CA TYR A 40 22.09 -4.47 37.77
C TYR A 40 23.32 -5.21 38.29
N TYR A 41 23.90 -6.09 37.47
CA TYR A 41 25.09 -6.87 37.83
C TYR A 41 26.42 -6.12 37.66
N SER A 42 26.42 -5.00 36.93
CA SER A 42 27.57 -4.12 36.82
C SER A 42 27.83 -3.37 38.14
N SER A 43 29.10 -3.34 38.56
CA SER A 43 29.60 -2.50 39.66
C SER A 43 30.05 -1.11 39.19
N ASP A 44 29.74 -0.75 37.93
CA ASP A 44 30.20 0.50 37.33
C ASP A 44 29.44 1.72 37.87
N SER A 45 29.93 2.91 37.49
CA SER A 45 29.28 4.17 37.83
C SER A 45 27.87 4.28 37.23
N MET A 46 27.04 5.12 37.84
CA MET A 46 25.68 5.43 37.38
C MET A 46 25.61 5.81 35.89
N LEU A 47 26.64 6.46 35.35
CA LEU A 47 26.72 6.84 33.93
C LEU A 47 26.82 5.62 33.01
N TRP A 48 27.66 4.64 33.35
CA TRP A 48 27.79 3.40 32.56
C TRP A 48 26.52 2.56 32.60
N LYS A 49 25.88 2.47 33.76
CA LYS A 49 24.59 1.81 33.92
C LYS A 49 23.51 2.45 33.05
N LEU A 50 23.43 3.78 33.06
CA LEU A 50 22.48 4.52 32.22
C LEU A 50 22.77 4.27 30.74
N PHE A 51 24.04 4.25 30.35
CA PHE A 51 24.47 3.97 28.97
C PHE A 51 24.05 2.57 28.51
N TYR A 52 24.22 1.54 29.34
CA TYR A 52 23.77 0.17 29.00
C TYR A 52 22.26 0.10 28.79
N VAL A 53 21.48 0.70 29.70
CA VAL A 53 20.01 0.69 29.61
C VAL A 53 19.53 1.48 28.40
N THR A 54 20.04 2.70 28.19
CA THR A 54 19.63 3.53 27.04
C THR A 54 20.09 2.95 25.71
N GLY A 55 21.31 2.40 25.64
CA GLY A 55 21.83 1.72 24.45
C GLY A 55 21.00 0.50 24.08
N CYS A 56 20.71 -0.39 25.03
CA CYS A 56 19.84 -1.54 24.80
C CYS A 56 18.42 -1.12 24.42
N LEU A 57 17.85 -0.11 25.07
CA LEU A 57 16.54 0.41 24.71
C LEU A 57 16.52 1.00 23.29
N PHE A 58 17.58 1.69 22.89
CA PHE A 58 17.70 2.25 21.53
C PHE A 58 17.76 1.16 20.46
N VAL A 59 18.54 0.11 20.68
CA VAL A 59 18.62 -1.07 19.79
C VAL A 59 17.28 -1.80 19.74
N ALA A 60 16.61 -1.94 20.89
CA ALA A 60 15.28 -2.54 20.99
C ALA A 60 14.25 -1.75 20.16
N MET A 61 14.26 -0.42 20.26
CA MET A 61 13.35 0.45 19.50
C MET A 61 13.63 0.44 18.00
N GLN A 62 14.90 0.37 17.57
CA GLN A 62 15.23 0.24 16.14
C GLN A 62 14.71 -1.04 15.49
N ASN A 63 14.62 -2.12 16.26
CA ASN A 63 14.08 -3.40 15.79
C ASN A 63 12.56 -3.51 15.98
N MET A 64 11.91 -2.46 16.49
CA MET A 64 10.47 -2.47 16.65
C MET A 64 9.79 -2.24 15.30
N GLU A 65 8.78 -3.05 15.01
CA GLU A 65 7.98 -2.89 13.80
C GLU A 65 7.18 -1.58 13.87
N GLU A 66 7.00 -0.94 12.72
CA GLU A 66 6.23 0.29 12.60
C GLU A 66 4.72 -0.01 12.67
N TRP A 67 3.96 0.95 13.19
CA TRP A 67 2.51 0.91 13.16
C TRP A 67 2.04 1.51 11.84
N GLU A 68 1.16 0.80 11.14
CA GLU A 68 0.62 1.25 9.86
C GLU A 68 -0.91 1.35 9.99
N GLU A 69 -1.47 2.49 9.59
CA GLU A 69 -2.91 2.75 9.56
C GLU A 69 -3.31 3.19 8.15
N ALA A 70 -4.31 2.56 7.56
CA ALA A 70 -4.85 2.92 6.26
C ALA A 70 -6.35 3.20 6.38
N VAL A 71 -6.76 4.43 6.05
CA VAL A 71 -8.14 4.89 6.10
C VAL A 71 -8.62 5.18 4.69
N PHE A 72 -9.67 4.50 4.25
CA PHE A 72 -10.37 4.78 2.99
C PHE A 72 -11.69 5.47 3.32
N ASP A 73 -11.85 6.71 2.88
CA ASP A 73 -13.05 7.52 3.11
C ASP A 73 -13.71 7.87 1.77
N LYS A 74 -14.86 7.25 1.48
CA LYS A 74 -15.66 7.52 0.28
C LYS A 74 -16.41 8.86 0.36
N THR A 75 -16.68 9.38 1.55
CA THR A 75 -17.39 10.66 1.68
C THR A 75 -16.49 11.82 1.25
N LYS A 76 -15.20 11.70 1.53
CA LYS A 76 -14.18 12.70 1.15
C LYS A 76 -13.45 12.35 -0.13
N ASN A 77 -13.61 11.14 -0.64
CA ASN A 77 -12.82 10.56 -1.73
C ASN A 77 -11.31 10.61 -1.47
N LEU A 78 -10.89 10.26 -0.24
CA LEU A 78 -9.48 10.27 0.15
C LEU A 78 -9.06 8.94 0.76
N ILE A 79 -7.81 8.57 0.49
CA ILE A 79 -7.10 7.47 1.14
C ILE A 79 -6.01 8.09 2.00
N GLU A 80 -6.08 7.89 3.32
CA GLU A 80 -5.01 8.30 4.23
C GLU A 80 -4.19 7.09 4.65
N LEU A 81 -2.91 7.08 4.31
CA LEU A 81 -1.93 6.10 4.77
C LEU A 81 -1.06 6.77 5.83
N LYS A 82 -1.07 6.25 7.04
CA LYS A 82 -0.32 6.76 8.17
C LYS A 82 0.66 5.70 8.64
N THR A 83 1.92 6.06 8.68
CA THR A 83 2.95 5.22 9.29
C THR A 83 3.46 5.92 10.54
N PHE A 84 3.57 5.16 11.62
CA PHE A 84 4.06 5.62 12.90
C PHE A 84 5.22 4.75 13.38
N SER A 85 6.38 5.38 13.52
CA SER A 85 7.60 4.73 13.99
C SER A 85 7.93 5.24 15.39
N LEU A 86 7.94 4.32 16.37
CA LEU A 86 8.29 4.65 17.75
C LEU A 86 9.73 5.16 17.86
N TYR A 87 10.62 4.61 17.02
CA TYR A 87 12.00 5.03 16.92
C TYR A 87 12.12 6.49 16.45
N ALA A 88 11.44 6.84 15.34
CA ALA A 88 11.41 8.22 14.84
C ALA A 88 10.80 9.17 15.88
N LEU A 89 9.78 8.71 16.59
CA LEU A 89 9.13 9.47 17.65
C LEU A 89 10.09 9.81 18.81
N VAL A 90 10.86 8.82 19.28
CA VAL A 90 11.83 9.00 20.37
C VAL A 90 13.00 9.85 19.91
N LEU A 91 13.53 9.61 18.71
CA LEU A 91 14.63 10.41 18.15
C LEU A 91 14.27 11.87 17.93
N THR A 92 13.03 12.14 17.56
CA THR A 92 12.57 13.51 17.26
C THR A 92 11.94 14.20 18.47
N LEU A 93 12.06 13.62 19.67
CA LEU A 93 11.50 14.17 20.92
C LEU A 93 10.01 14.50 20.79
N TRP A 94 9.22 13.54 20.28
CA TRP A 94 7.78 13.70 20.00
C TRP A 94 7.40 14.75 18.96
N ARG A 95 8.35 15.36 18.25
CA ARG A 95 8.03 16.39 17.23
C ARG A 95 7.66 15.80 15.88
N LYS A 96 8.18 14.63 15.50
CA LYS A 96 8.02 14.09 14.14
C LYS A 96 8.12 12.56 14.13
N GLY A 97 6.99 11.88 14.19
CA GLY A 97 6.94 10.40 14.14
C GLY A 97 5.77 9.85 13.31
N HIS A 98 5.01 10.73 12.65
CA HIS A 98 3.87 10.37 11.83
C HIS A 98 4.15 10.79 10.39
N GLU A 99 4.33 9.81 9.50
CA GLU A 99 4.28 10.06 8.07
C GLU A 99 2.83 9.86 7.62
N LYS A 100 2.22 10.89 7.05
CA LYS A 100 0.86 10.85 6.51
C LYS A 100 0.92 11.10 5.02
N ILE A 101 0.45 10.13 4.25
CA ILE A 101 0.31 10.21 2.81
C ILE A 101 -1.18 10.21 2.50
N VAL A 102 -1.60 11.18 1.70
CA VAL A 102 -3.00 11.33 1.28
C VAL A 102 -3.05 11.12 -0.21
N LEU A 103 -3.82 10.13 -0.65
CA LEU A 103 -4.07 9.81 -2.05
C LEU A 103 -5.54 10.09 -2.36
N ASP A 104 -5.82 10.46 -3.60
CA ASP A 104 -7.18 10.66 -4.08
C ASP A 104 -7.81 9.32 -4.45
N LEU A 105 -9.00 9.04 -3.89
CA LEU A 105 -9.73 7.81 -4.14
C LEU A 105 -10.24 7.72 -5.58
N THR A 106 -10.56 8.86 -6.21
CA THR A 106 -11.05 8.91 -7.60
C THR A 106 -9.99 8.44 -8.60
N GLN A 107 -8.71 8.60 -8.24
CA GLN A 107 -7.60 8.16 -9.06
C GLN A 107 -7.28 6.68 -8.85
N LEU A 108 -7.79 6.02 -7.80
CA LEU A 108 -7.50 4.61 -7.57
C LEU A 108 -8.20 3.74 -8.64
N CYS A 109 -7.41 3.03 -9.44
CA CYS A 109 -7.90 2.22 -10.55
C CYS A 109 -7.93 0.72 -10.26
N ASP A 110 -6.93 0.20 -9.53
CA ASP A 110 -6.87 -1.22 -9.20
C ASP A 110 -6.09 -1.45 -7.90
N VAL A 111 -6.31 -2.62 -7.32
CA VAL A 111 -5.61 -3.13 -6.16
C VAL A 111 -5.01 -4.49 -6.53
N CYS A 112 -3.69 -4.59 -6.60
CA CYS A 112 -2.99 -5.81 -6.96
C CYS A 112 -2.23 -6.37 -5.76
N VAL A 113 -2.04 -7.69 -5.71
CA VAL A 113 -1.10 -8.33 -4.79
C VAL A 113 0.18 -8.61 -5.55
N GLN A 114 1.30 -8.02 -5.13
CA GLN A 114 2.62 -8.28 -5.70
C GLN A 114 3.40 -9.24 -4.81
N GLU A 115 4.01 -10.26 -5.42
CA GLU A 115 4.93 -11.17 -4.74
C GLU A 115 6.32 -10.53 -4.71
N GLU A 116 6.83 -10.23 -3.53
CA GLU A 116 8.18 -9.75 -3.32
C GLU A 116 9.07 -10.91 -2.88
N LYS A 117 10.06 -11.27 -3.70
CA LYS A 117 11.02 -12.32 -3.36
C LYS A 117 12.06 -11.77 -2.39
N VAL A 118 11.97 -12.17 -1.13
CA VAL A 118 12.95 -11.80 -0.11
C VAL A 118 14.10 -12.79 -0.16
N ARG A 119 15.31 -12.28 -0.40
CA ARG A 119 16.54 -13.04 -0.76
C ARG A 119 16.87 -14.24 0.15
N TYR A 120 16.42 -14.24 1.41
CA TYR A 120 16.70 -15.30 2.39
C TYR A 120 15.48 -15.79 3.18
N LEU A 121 14.32 -15.18 2.96
CA LEU A 121 13.12 -15.33 3.79
C LEU A 121 11.91 -15.85 2.97
N GLY A 122 12.13 -16.22 1.71
CA GLY A 122 11.12 -16.80 0.85
C GLY A 122 10.26 -15.75 0.14
N LYS A 123 8.96 -16.02 0.02
CA LYS A 123 7.99 -15.18 -0.71
C LYS A 123 7.24 -14.29 0.27
N GLY A 124 7.39 -12.98 0.12
CA GLY A 124 6.55 -11.97 0.75
C GLY A 124 5.41 -11.57 -0.18
N TYR A 125 4.28 -11.17 0.39
CA TYR A 125 3.15 -10.63 -0.39
C TYR A 125 2.87 -9.21 0.07
N LEU A 126 2.71 -8.31 -0.89
CA LEU A 126 2.44 -6.90 -0.68
C LEU A 126 1.22 -6.47 -1.47
N LEU A 127 0.39 -5.65 -0.87
CA LEU A 127 -0.81 -5.13 -1.51
C LEU A 127 -0.48 -3.75 -2.09
N ILE A 128 -0.69 -3.57 -3.39
CA ILE A 128 -0.32 -2.37 -4.13
C ILE A 128 -1.57 -1.69 -4.68
N LEU A 129 -1.69 -0.40 -4.37
CA LEU A 129 -2.70 0.51 -4.89
C LEU A 129 -2.19 1.09 -6.22
N ARG A 130 -2.91 0.89 -7.32
CA ARG A 130 -2.56 1.42 -8.64
C ARG A 130 -3.47 2.60 -8.98
N LEU A 131 -2.88 3.77 -9.20
CA LEU A 131 -3.61 4.99 -9.55
C LEU A 131 -3.63 5.22 -11.08
N ALA A 132 -4.65 5.96 -11.55
CA ALA A 132 -4.89 6.34 -12.94
C ALA A 132 -3.72 7.14 -13.53
N ALA A 133 -3.06 7.94 -12.68
CA ALA A 133 -1.88 8.72 -13.02
C ALA A 133 -0.63 7.86 -13.31
N GLY A 134 -0.72 6.52 -13.21
CA GLY A 134 0.38 5.60 -13.49
C GLY A 134 1.27 5.27 -12.29
N PHE A 135 1.01 5.88 -11.12
CA PHE A 135 1.76 5.59 -9.90
C PHE A 135 1.19 4.36 -9.18
N SER A 136 2.08 3.50 -8.68
CA SER A 136 1.75 2.37 -7.82
C SER A 136 2.29 2.61 -6.41
N TYR A 137 1.44 2.52 -5.40
CA TYR A 137 1.80 2.77 -4.01
C TYR A 137 1.54 1.53 -3.15
N PRO A 138 2.54 1.01 -2.41
CA PRO A 138 2.33 -0.13 -1.53
C PRO A 138 1.52 0.26 -0.30
N LEU A 139 0.53 -0.55 0.06
CA LEU A 139 -0.36 -0.32 1.20
C LEU A 139 0.38 -0.45 2.55
N THR A 140 1.41 -1.30 2.60
CA THR A 140 2.31 -1.46 3.74
C THR A 140 3.75 -1.23 3.29
N GLN A 141 4.63 -0.79 4.18
CA GLN A 141 6.05 -0.60 3.86
C GLN A 141 6.86 -1.90 4.01
N SER A 142 6.32 -2.89 4.72
CA SER A 142 6.96 -4.21 4.87
C SER A 142 6.10 -5.33 4.29
N ALA A 143 6.71 -6.17 3.46
CA ALA A 143 6.11 -7.40 2.96
C ALA A 143 6.02 -8.43 4.10
N MET A 144 4.82 -8.96 4.34
CA MET A 144 4.66 -10.03 5.31
C MET A 144 5.09 -11.36 4.70
N LEU A 145 5.98 -12.05 5.40
CA LEU A 145 6.30 -13.44 5.12
C LEU A 145 5.09 -14.33 5.42
N GLY A 146 4.68 -15.13 4.44
CA GLY A 146 3.87 -16.32 4.70
C GLY A 146 2.39 -16.10 5.00
N GLY A 147 1.68 -15.31 4.19
CA GLY A 147 0.24 -15.09 4.34
C GLY A 147 -0.49 -14.68 3.06
N ARG A 148 -0.24 -15.34 1.92
CA ARG A 148 -0.86 -15.00 0.62
C ARG A 148 -2.38 -14.88 0.71
N SER A 149 -3.03 -15.83 1.38
CA SER A 149 -4.48 -15.88 1.54
C SER A 149 -5.05 -14.66 2.29
N ASP A 150 -4.34 -14.16 3.30
CA ASP A 150 -4.81 -13.02 4.10
C ASP A 150 -4.69 -11.71 3.30
N VAL A 151 -3.60 -11.58 2.54
CA VAL A 151 -3.37 -10.42 1.65
C VAL A 151 -4.35 -10.43 0.49
N GLU A 152 -4.61 -11.60 -0.11
CA GLU A 152 -5.62 -11.76 -1.16
C GLU A 152 -7.04 -11.52 -0.65
N ALA A 153 -7.39 -11.99 0.56
CA ALA A 153 -8.68 -11.70 1.19
C ALA A 153 -8.87 -10.20 1.44
N LEU A 154 -7.82 -9.51 1.90
CA LEU A 154 -7.86 -8.06 2.07
C LEU A 154 -7.97 -7.31 0.74
N ALA A 155 -7.27 -7.78 -0.30
CA ALA A 155 -7.40 -7.22 -1.66
C ALA A 155 -8.83 -7.41 -2.20
N ALA A 156 -9.42 -8.58 -2.03
CA ALA A 156 -10.81 -8.84 -2.41
C ALA A 156 -11.80 -7.97 -1.63
N LEU A 157 -11.57 -7.78 -0.32
CA LEU A 157 -12.37 -6.87 0.50
C LEU A 157 -12.29 -5.43 0.00
N LEU A 158 -11.09 -4.95 -0.32
CA LEU A 158 -10.87 -3.62 -0.88
C LEU A 158 -11.55 -3.45 -2.24
N LYS A 159 -11.39 -4.41 -3.15
CA LYS A 159 -12.05 -4.39 -4.47
C LYS A 159 -13.56 -4.30 -4.36
N ARG A 160 -14.14 -5.15 -3.50
CA ARG A 160 -15.58 -5.16 -3.22
C ARG A 160 -16.05 -3.87 -2.54
N PHE A 161 -15.29 -3.36 -1.58
CA PHE A 161 -15.63 -2.13 -0.88
C PHE A 161 -15.62 -0.95 -1.86
N LEU A 162 -14.63 -0.88 -2.75
CA LEU A 162 -14.45 0.25 -3.67
C LEU A 162 -15.23 0.13 -4.97
N GLY A 163 -15.82 -1.03 -5.26
CA GLY A 163 -16.53 -1.27 -6.53
C GLY A 163 -15.59 -1.22 -7.74
N LEU A 164 -14.30 -1.52 -7.55
CA LEU A 164 -13.28 -1.37 -8.61
C LEU A 164 -13.54 -2.30 -9.80
N GLU A 165 -14.18 -3.45 -9.58
CA GLU A 165 -14.55 -4.39 -10.64
C GLU A 165 -15.59 -3.78 -11.61
N GLU A 166 -16.55 -3.00 -11.09
CA GLU A 166 -17.54 -2.30 -11.91
C GLU A 166 -16.90 -1.15 -12.71
N LEU A 167 -15.96 -0.43 -12.08
CA LEU A 167 -15.20 0.64 -12.73
C LEU A 167 -14.26 0.13 -13.83
N GLN A 168 -13.60 -1.01 -13.61
CA GLN A 168 -12.78 -1.68 -14.63
C GLN A 168 -13.63 -2.14 -15.81
N GLN A 169 -14.76 -2.83 -15.56
CA GLN A 169 -15.65 -3.26 -16.63
C GLN A 169 -16.25 -2.10 -17.44
N ARG A 170 -16.55 -0.96 -16.79
CA ARG A 170 -17.03 0.24 -17.49
C ARG A 170 -15.93 0.81 -18.41
N ARG A 171 -14.69 0.89 -17.92
CA ARG A 171 -13.56 1.37 -18.70
C ARG A 171 -13.22 0.45 -19.88
N GLU A 172 -13.20 -0.86 -19.67
CA GLU A 172 -12.96 -1.84 -20.75
C GLU A 172 -14.05 -1.77 -21.83
N LYS A 173 -15.30 -1.47 -21.46
CA LYS A 173 -16.39 -1.23 -22.42
C LYS A 173 -16.21 0.08 -23.18
N GLU A 174 -15.80 1.15 -22.49
CA GLU A 174 -15.51 2.46 -23.11
C GLU A 174 -14.32 2.37 -24.08
N GLU A 175 -13.23 1.71 -23.69
CA GLU A 175 -12.07 1.46 -24.56
C GLU A 175 -12.44 0.60 -25.77
N LYS A 176 -13.20 -0.49 -25.58
CA LYS A 176 -13.67 -1.31 -26.71
C LYS A 176 -14.62 -0.54 -27.63
N ALA A 177 -15.46 0.34 -27.11
CA ALA A 177 -16.36 1.17 -27.92
C ALA A 177 -15.58 2.24 -28.69
N GLN A 178 -14.52 2.79 -28.11
CA GLN A 178 -13.65 3.74 -28.78
C GLN A 178 -12.88 3.09 -29.94
N TYR A 179 -12.35 1.88 -29.74
CA TYR A 179 -11.64 1.15 -30.78
C TYR A 179 -12.58 0.63 -31.88
N ALA A 180 -13.82 0.24 -31.52
CA ALA A 180 -14.84 -0.13 -32.50
C ALA A 180 -15.34 1.06 -33.34
N GLY A 181 -15.32 2.29 -32.80
CA GLY A 181 -15.66 3.51 -33.54
C GLY A 181 -14.57 3.99 -34.49
N GLU A 182 -13.31 3.63 -34.25
CA GLU A 182 -12.18 3.93 -35.14
C GLU A 182 -12.13 2.99 -36.36
N GLU A 183 -12.63 1.75 -36.24
CA GLU A 183 -12.72 0.81 -37.37
C GLU A 183 -13.86 1.13 -38.37
N GLU A 184 -14.91 1.86 -37.96
CA GLU A 184 -16.03 2.22 -38.84
C GLU A 184 -15.80 3.51 -39.67
N GLU A 185 -14.81 4.35 -39.32
CA GLU A 185 -14.52 5.59 -40.08
C GLU A 185 -13.52 5.40 -41.24
N GLU A 186 -12.72 4.33 -41.27
CA GLU A 186 -11.77 4.08 -42.39
C GLU A 186 -12.43 3.45 -43.64
N ASP A 187 -13.65 2.93 -43.57
CA ASP A 187 -14.28 2.18 -44.68
C ASP A 187 -15.28 2.99 -45.53
N SER A 188 -15.32 4.32 -45.37
CA SER A 188 -16.26 5.19 -46.09
C SER A 188 -15.66 6.14 -47.14
N VAL A 189 -14.35 6.04 -47.42
CA VAL A 189 -13.71 6.90 -48.43
C VAL A 189 -13.50 6.14 -49.75
N ASP A 190 -14.35 6.52 -50.70
CA ASP A 190 -14.17 6.45 -52.16
C ASP A 190 -14.77 5.25 -52.90
N ASN A 191 -16.10 5.32 -53.11
CA ASN A 191 -16.74 4.67 -54.24
C ASN A 191 -17.66 5.65 -54.97
N SER A 192 -17.09 6.68 -55.60
CA SER A 192 -17.76 7.33 -56.74
C SER A 192 -16.76 8.04 -57.65
N SER A 193 -16.36 7.37 -58.73
CA SER A 193 -16.10 8.10 -59.99
C SER A 193 -16.87 7.39 -61.08
N ASP A 194 -18.06 7.91 -61.30
CA ASP A 194 -19.02 7.49 -62.31
C ASP A 194 -18.48 7.76 -63.72
N SER A 195 -19.02 7.01 -64.66
CA SER A 195 -18.61 6.93 -66.05
C SER A 195 -19.21 8.07 -66.86
N GLU A 196 -18.42 8.79 -67.65
CA GLU A 196 -18.95 9.54 -68.80
C GLU A 196 -18.08 9.29 -70.04
N GLU A 197 -18.64 8.44 -70.90
CA GLU A 197 -18.23 8.19 -72.28
C GLU A 197 -19.14 9.06 -73.16
N GLU A 198 -18.61 10.08 -73.85
CA GLU A 198 -19.26 10.59 -75.07
C GLU A 198 -18.30 11.36 -76.00
N ALA A 199 -18.69 11.34 -77.27
CA ALA A 199 -17.86 11.41 -78.47
C ALA A 199 -17.52 12.82 -79.01
N GLU A 200 -16.54 12.82 -79.93
CA GLU A 200 -16.37 13.72 -81.10
C GLU A 200 -16.20 15.25 -80.90
N LYS A 201 -15.02 15.79 -81.31
CA LYS A 201 -14.90 16.52 -82.60
C LYS A 201 -13.48 17.06 -82.90
N LEU A 202 -13.09 16.80 -84.16
CA LEU A 202 -12.12 17.48 -85.06
C LEU A 202 -10.62 17.29 -84.82
#